data_AF-C0EMG0-F1
#
_entry.id   AF-C0EMG0-F1
#
_cell.length_a   1.000
_cell.length_b   1.000
_cell.length_c   1.000
_cell.angle_alpha   90.00
_cell.angle_beta   90.00
_cell.angle_gamma   90.00
#
_symmetry.space_group_name_H-M   'P 1'
#
loop_
_entity.id
_entity.type
_entity.pdbx_description
1 polymer ?
#
loop_
_entity_poly.entity_id
_entity_poly.type
_entity_poly.pdbx_seq_one_letter_code
_entity_poly.pdbx_strand_id
1 'polypeptide(L)'
;MKPFITEAQLALFKYQAGGKYFNCPMSYIAQQEFVEFSRNNHTEDLIFYFSHFWNREIKKDIWEISFSDNSSLLIRKVFKNGKIIFQSKSTDSTDNSDFDFIFS
;
A
#
# COMPACT_ATOMS: atom_id res chain seq x y z
N MET A 1 10.42 -10.98 13.06
CA MET A 1 9.47 -9.97 12.51
C MET A 1 8.56 -10.67 11.52
N LYS A 2 7.25 -10.37 11.55
CA LYS A 2 6.32 -10.90 10.53
C LYS A 2 6.65 -10.20 9.21
N PRO A 3 6.91 -10.92 8.10
CA PRO A 3 7.05 -10.27 6.80
C PRO A 3 5.74 -9.57 6.42
N PHE A 4 5.83 -8.51 5.62
CA PHE A 4 4.62 -7.94 5.02
C PHE A 4 3.93 -8.98 4.13
N ILE A 5 2.64 -8.76 3.84
CA ILE A 5 1.87 -9.67 3.00
C ILE A 5 2.52 -9.83 1.62
N THR A 6 2.39 -11.00 1.02
CA THR A 6 2.87 -11.32 -0.34
C THR A 6 1.73 -11.20 -1.36
N GLU A 7 2.07 -11.10 -2.65
CA GLU A 7 1.05 -11.07 -3.72
C GLU A 7 0.18 -12.34 -3.76
N ALA A 8 0.78 -13.51 -3.51
CA ALA A 8 0.04 -14.77 -3.40
C ALA A 8 -1.00 -14.73 -2.26
N GLN A 9 -0.66 -14.12 -1.12
CA GLN A 9 -1.59 -13.95 -0.01
C GLN A 9 -2.69 -12.93 -0.32
N LEU A 10 -2.37 -11.84 -1.04
CA LEU A 10 -3.39 -10.89 -1.52
C LEU A 10 -4.39 -11.57 -2.47
N ALA A 11 -3.90 -12.41 -3.39
CA ALA A 11 -4.75 -13.20 -4.28
C ALA A 11 -5.63 -14.17 -3.50
N LEU A 12 -5.07 -14.89 -2.52
CA LEU A 12 -5.86 -15.77 -1.65
C LEU A 12 -6.98 -15.01 -0.96
N PHE A 13 -6.71 -13.85 -0.37
CA PHE A 13 -7.74 -13.04 0.29
C PHE A 13 -8.80 -12.49 -0.66
N LYS A 14 -8.41 -12.09 -1.87
CA LYS A 14 -9.34 -11.60 -2.90
C LYS A 14 -10.32 -12.67 -3.36
N TYR A 15 -9.85 -13.90 -3.57
CA TYR A 15 -10.63 -14.98 -4.17
C TYR A 15 -11.21 -15.97 -3.14
N GLN A 16 -10.88 -15.85 -1.86
CA GLN A 16 -11.45 -16.68 -0.81
C GLN A 16 -12.92 -16.32 -0.57
N ALA A 17 -13.82 -17.16 -1.07
CA ALA A 17 -15.26 -17.02 -0.86
C ALA A 17 -15.61 -16.97 0.64
N GLY A 18 -16.46 -16.01 1.02
CA GLY A 18 -16.85 -15.78 2.42
C GLY A 18 -15.77 -15.14 3.29
N GLY A 19 -14.60 -14.82 2.74
CA GLY A 19 -13.54 -14.08 3.42
C GLY A 19 -13.85 -12.58 3.55
N LYS A 20 -13.20 -11.92 4.51
CA LYS A 20 -13.32 -10.47 4.78
C LYS A 20 -13.08 -9.58 3.55
N TYR A 21 -12.23 -10.05 2.64
CA TYR A 21 -11.74 -9.30 1.49
C TYR A 21 -12.21 -9.85 0.14
N PHE A 22 -13.21 -10.73 0.16
CA PHE A 22 -13.71 -11.34 -1.06
C PHE A 22 -14.18 -10.27 -2.07
N ASN A 23 -13.69 -10.36 -3.31
CA ASN A 23 -13.92 -9.38 -4.39
C ASN A 23 -13.41 -7.95 -4.15
N CYS A 24 -12.59 -7.71 -3.12
CA CYS A 24 -11.89 -6.43 -2.99
C CYS A 24 -10.68 -6.34 -3.95
N PRO A 25 -10.32 -5.13 -4.43
CA PRO A 25 -9.06 -4.92 -5.14
C PRO A 25 -7.85 -5.31 -4.27
N MET A 26 -6.79 -5.86 -4.87
CA MET A 26 -5.57 -6.22 -4.15
C MET A 26 -4.95 -5.02 -3.44
N SER A 27 -4.98 -3.83 -4.06
CA SER A 27 -4.51 -2.59 -3.44
C SER A 27 -5.29 -2.20 -2.18
N TYR A 28 -6.61 -2.45 -2.14
CA TYR A 28 -7.42 -2.21 -0.96
C TYR A 28 -7.02 -3.15 0.18
N ILE A 29 -6.83 -4.45 -0.11
CA ILE A 29 -6.39 -5.44 0.87
C ILE A 29 -5.01 -5.05 1.40
N ALA A 30 -4.07 -4.74 0.50
CA ALA A 30 -2.72 -4.30 0.84
C ALA A 30 -2.73 -3.02 1.71
N GLN A 31 -3.64 -2.08 1.43
CA GLN A 31 -3.80 -0.87 2.25
C GLN A 31 -4.20 -1.21 3.69
N GLN A 32 -5.16 -2.12 3.89
CA GLN A 32 -5.60 -2.52 5.23
C GLN A 32 -4.46 -3.20 6.00
N GLU A 33 -3.76 -4.13 5.35
CA GLU A 33 -2.59 -4.80 5.93
C GLU A 33 -1.46 -3.80 6.22
N PHE A 34 -1.28 -2.78 5.38
CA PHE A 34 -0.28 -1.71 5.58
C PHE A 34 -0.56 -0.88 6.83
N VAL A 35 -1.82 -0.49 7.06
CA VAL A 35 -2.21 0.25 8.26
C VAL A 35 -1.97 -0.58 9.53
N GLU A 36 -2.21 -1.88 9.50
CA GLU A 36 -1.92 -2.76 10.63
C GLU A 36 -0.41 -2.99 10.82
N PHE A 37 0.32 -3.19 9.71
CA PHE A 37 1.76 -3.42 9.72
C PHE A 37 2.54 -2.20 10.24
N SER A 38 2.18 -1.00 9.80
CA SER A 38 2.81 0.27 10.21
C SER A 38 2.61 0.62 11.69
N ARG A 39 1.56 0.11 12.34
CA ARG A 39 1.35 0.27 13.78
C ARG A 39 2.28 -0.60 14.63
N ASN A 40 2.71 -1.73 14.07
CA ASN A 40 3.46 -2.78 14.78
C ASN A 40 4.96 -2.78 14.47
N ASN A 41 5.42 -2.00 13.48
CA ASN A 41 6.81 -1.95 13.05
C ASN A 41 7.33 -0.50 13.01
N HIS A 42 8.65 -0.35 13.06
CA HIS A 42 9.27 0.96 12.91
C HIS A 42 9.02 1.52 11.50
N THR A 43 8.52 2.75 11.45
CA THR A 43 8.10 3.40 10.21
C THR A 43 9.26 3.64 9.24
N GLU A 44 10.48 3.84 9.75
CA GLU A 44 11.63 4.31 8.97
C GLU A 44 12.01 3.39 7.79
N ASP A 45 11.78 2.09 7.92
CA ASP A 45 12.15 1.06 6.93
C ASP A 45 10.94 0.48 6.16
N LEU A 46 9.74 1.07 6.29
CA LEU A 46 8.53 0.48 5.71
C LEU A 46 8.64 0.23 4.20
N ILE A 47 9.31 1.12 3.45
CA ILE A 47 9.51 0.98 2.00
C ILE A 47 10.29 -0.29 1.65
N PHE A 48 11.24 -0.71 2.49
CA PHE A 48 12.01 -1.93 2.26
C PHE A 48 11.12 -3.17 2.19
N TYR A 49 10.02 -3.21 2.97
CA TYR A 49 9.09 -4.33 2.96
C TYR A 49 8.26 -4.44 1.67
N PHE A 50 8.12 -3.34 0.90
CA PHE A 50 7.42 -3.35 -0.38
C PHE A 50 8.32 -3.61 -1.58
N SER A 51 9.64 -3.73 -1.38
CA SER A 51 10.61 -3.98 -2.46
C SER A 51 10.34 -5.25 -3.26
N HIS A 52 9.60 -6.21 -2.68
CA HIS A 52 9.21 -7.46 -3.32
C HIS A 52 8.01 -7.33 -4.25
N PHE A 53 7.29 -6.21 -4.20
CA PHE A 53 6.21 -5.88 -5.12
C PHE A 53 6.71 -5.05 -6.29
N TRP A 54 5.95 -5.06 -7.39
CA TRP A 54 6.15 -4.11 -8.47
C TRP A 54 5.87 -2.69 -7.97
N ASN A 55 6.93 -1.95 -7.65
CA ASN A 55 6.83 -0.62 -7.07
C ASN A 55 7.72 0.39 -7.79
N ARG A 56 7.31 1.66 -7.79
CA ARG A 56 8.09 2.78 -8.31
C ARG A 56 7.89 4.02 -7.46
N GLU A 57 8.94 4.84 -7.33
CA GLU A 57 8.79 6.20 -6.80
C GLU A 57 8.28 7.11 -7.93
N ILE A 58 7.09 7.69 -7.74
CA ILE A 58 6.44 8.54 -8.76
C ILE A 58 6.70 10.03 -8.54
N LYS A 59 6.96 10.41 -7.28
CA LYS A 59 7.36 11.74 -6.84
C LYS A 59 8.13 11.58 -5.55
N LYS A 60 8.97 12.56 -5.21
CA LYS A 60 9.68 12.57 -3.93
C LYS A 60 8.73 12.24 -2.78
N ASP A 61 9.08 11.22 -1.99
CA ASP A 61 8.32 10.74 -0.83
C ASP A 61 6.96 10.09 -1.17
N ILE A 62 6.70 9.74 -2.44
CA ILE A 62 5.48 9.05 -2.89
C ILE A 62 5.86 7.84 -3.74
N TRP A 63 5.39 6.66 -3.32
CA TRP A 63 5.55 5.40 -4.01
C TRP A 63 4.21 4.89 -4.52
N GLU A 64 4.24 4.25 -5.68
CA GLU A 64 3.16 3.46 -6.22
C GLU A 64 3.57 1.99 -6.17
N ILE A 65 2.66 1.13 -5.72
CA ILE A 65 2.75 -0.32 -5.83
C ILE A 65 1.62 -0.78 -6.74
N SER A 66 1.94 -1.43 -7.86
CA SER A 66 0.93 -1.96 -8.79
C SER A 66 0.74 -3.46 -8.58
N PHE A 67 -0.50 -3.91 -8.70
CA PHE A 67 -0.88 -5.31 -8.54
C PHE A 67 -1.39 -5.91 -9.85
N SER A 68 -1.40 -7.23 -9.94
CA SER A 68 -1.82 -7.99 -11.13
C SER A 68 -3.29 -7.84 -11.50
N ASP A 69 -4.13 -7.29 -10.62
CA ASP A 69 -5.54 -6.97 -10.90
C ASP A 69 -5.77 -5.54 -11.40
N ASN A 70 -4.70 -4.88 -11.86
CA ASN A 70 -4.64 -3.50 -12.33
C ASN A 70 -4.95 -2.44 -11.26
N SER A 71 -5.07 -2.83 -10.00
CA SER A 71 -5.18 -1.89 -8.90
C SER A 71 -3.81 -1.41 -8.44
N SER A 72 -3.75 -0.20 -7.89
CA SER A 72 -2.51 0.41 -7.37
C SER A 72 -2.69 0.90 -5.94
N LEU A 73 -1.64 0.77 -5.13
CA LEU A 73 -1.54 1.35 -3.80
C LEU A 73 -0.53 2.48 -3.82
N LEU A 74 -0.98 3.69 -3.48
CA LEU A 74 -0.14 4.84 -3.26
C LEU A 74 0.27 4.92 -1.80
N ILE A 75 1.55 5.17 -1.55
CA ILE A 75 2.12 5.37 -0.21
C ILE A 75 2.86 6.70 -0.20
N ARG A 76 2.50 7.60 0.73
CA ARG A 76 3.19 8.88 0.93
C ARG A 76 3.88 8.90 2.28
N LYS A 77 5.18 9.21 2.29
CA LYS A 77 5.94 9.49 3.49
C LYS A 77 5.78 10.96 3.87
N VAL A 78 5.42 11.23 5.12
CA VAL A 78 5.20 12.58 5.64
C VAL A 78 5.99 12.76 6.93
N PHE A 79 6.76 13.85 7.01
CA PHE A 79 7.37 14.28 8.26
C PHE A 79 6.41 15.19 9.03
N LYS A 80 5.97 14.75 10.22
CA LYS A 80 5.09 15.52 11.10
C LYS A 80 5.58 15.45 12.53
N ASN A 81 5.77 16.61 13.17
CA ASN A 81 6.22 16.73 14.57
C ASN A 81 7.51 15.94 14.88
N GLY A 82 8.48 15.97 13.96
CA GLY A 82 9.76 15.25 14.10
C GLY A 82 9.65 13.73 13.95
N LYS A 83 8.49 13.20 13.51
CA LYS A 83 8.28 11.77 13.25
C LYS A 83 7.90 11.52 11.79
N ILE A 84 8.30 10.36 11.29
CA ILE A 84 7.87 9.85 9.99
C ILE A 84 6.52 9.15 10.15
N ILE A 85 5.55 9.54 9.33
CA ILE A 85 4.23 8.93 9.20
C ILE A 85 4.05 8.52 7.73
N PHE A 86 3.37 7.41 7.50
CA PHE A 86 2.99 6.99 6.15
C PHE A 86 1.48 7.09 5.97
N GLN A 87 1.07 7.72 4.88
CA GLN A 87 -0.29 7.70 4.38
C GLN A 87 -0.38 6.68 3.25
N SER A 88 -1.53 6.04 3.10
CA SER A 88 -1.75 5.03 2.06
C SER A 88 -3.13 5.17 1.45
N LYS A 89 -3.24 4.94 0.14
CA LYS A 89 -4.49 5.07 -0.61
C LYS A 89 -4.53 4.07 -1.77
N SER A 90 -5.52 3.19 -1.74
CA SER A 90 -5.93 2.33 -2.85
C SER A 90 -6.52 3.19 -3.98
N THR A 91 -6.10 2.94 -5.21
CA THR A 91 -6.60 3.58 -6.44
C THR A 91 -6.66 2.58 -7.58
N ASP A 92 -7.52 2.87 -8.56
CA ASP A 92 -7.67 2.10 -9.80
C ASP A 92 -6.84 2.69 -10.97
N SER A 93 -6.30 3.91 -10.82
CA SER A 93 -5.34 4.51 -11.78
C SER A 93 -4.53 5.64 -11.14
N THR A 94 -3.33 5.91 -11.67
CA THR A 94 -2.46 7.01 -11.23
C THR A 94 -2.14 8.02 -12.34
N ASP A 95 -2.60 7.79 -13.57
CA ASP A 95 -2.29 8.67 -14.69
C ASP A 95 -2.96 10.05 -14.50
N ASN A 96 -2.14 11.12 -14.57
CA ASN A 96 -2.54 12.53 -14.38
C ASN A 96 -3.18 12.87 -13.01
N SER A 97 -2.86 12.13 -11.97
CA SER A 97 -3.45 12.34 -10.65
C SER A 97 -2.80 13.49 -9.86
N ASP A 98 -3.62 14.36 -9.28
CA ASP A 98 -3.18 15.30 -8.24
C ASP A 98 -3.03 14.55 -6.90
N PHE A 99 -1.79 14.22 -6.55
CA PHE A 99 -1.50 13.47 -5.33
C PHE A 99 -1.86 14.23 -4.06
N ASP A 100 -1.84 15.57 -4.06
CA ASP A 100 -2.23 16.33 -2.87
C ASP A 100 -3.76 16.24 -2.65
N PHE A 101 -4.56 16.12 -3.71
CA PHE A 101 -5.99 15.78 -3.62
C PHE A 101 -6.24 14.32 -3.21
N ILE A 102 -5.44 13.36 -3.70
CA ILE A 102 -5.59 11.95 -3.34
C ILE A 102 -5.39 11.71 -1.83
N PHE A 103 -4.45 12.46 -1.24
CA PHE A 103 -4.05 12.33 0.17
C PHE A 103 -4.69 13.39 1.10
N SER A 104 -5.58 14.26 0.60
CA SER A 104 -6.37 15.20 1.41
C SER A 104 -7.47 14.49 2.18
#